data_AF-A0A8I0L1L1-F1
#
_entry.id   AF-A0A8I0L1L1-F1
#
_cell.length_a   1.000
_cell.length_b   1.000
_cell.length_c   1.000
_cell.angle_alpha   90.00
_cell.angle_beta   90.00
_cell.angle_gamma   90.00
#
_symmetry.space_group_name_H-M   'P 1'
#
loop_
_entity.id
_entity.type
_entity.pdbx_description
1 polymer ?
#
loop_
_entity_poly.entity_id
_entity_poly.type
_entity_poly.pdbx_seq_one_letter_code
_entity_poly.pdbx_strand_id
1 'polypeptide(L)'
;FTKYKVVKRGQFTYIPDTSRRGDKIGIALLTDYDEGLVSNIYTVFEVKDENELLPEYLMLWFSRPEFDRYARFKSHGSVREIMDWD
;
A
#
# COMPACT_ATOMS: atom_id res chain seq x y z
N PHE A 1 10.27 6.17 20.87
CA PHE A 1 8.97 5.75 20.33
C PHE A 1 8.44 6.82 19.37
N THR A 2 8.82 6.75 18.10
CA THR A 2 8.15 7.56 17.08
C THR A 2 6.82 6.90 16.79
N LYS A 3 5.70 7.53 17.15
CA LYS A 3 4.34 6.98 16.95
C LYS A 3 3.92 6.90 15.47
N TYR A 4 4.72 7.47 14.58
CA TYR A 4 4.46 7.62 13.16
C TYR A 4 5.69 7.26 12.34
N LYS A 5 5.45 6.78 11.12
CA LYS A 5 6.44 6.65 10.07
C LYS A 5 6.37 7.88 9.16
N VAL A 6 7.53 8.35 8.72
CA VAL A 6 7.64 9.37 7.68
C VAL A 6 7.56 8.66 6.32
N VAL A 7 6.76 9.21 5.42
CA VAL A 7 6.58 8.78 4.04
C VAL A 7 7.06 9.92 3.16
N LYS A 8 7.86 9.63 2.14
CA LYS A 8 8.38 10.65 1.22
C LYS A 8 7.59 10.66 -0.09
N ARG A 9 7.69 11.76 -0.84
CA ARG A 9 7.14 11.84 -2.21
C ARG A 9 7.60 10.63 -3.03
N GLY A 10 6.69 10.02 -3.78
CA GLY A 10 6.94 8.80 -4.57
C GLY A 10 6.80 7.49 -3.79
N GLN A 11 6.69 7.54 -2.46
CA GLN A 11 6.47 6.35 -1.64
C GLN A 11 4.98 6.01 -1.51
N PHE A 12 4.73 4.70 -1.43
CA PHE A 12 3.44 4.12 -1.18
C PHE A 12 3.25 3.77 0.28
N THR A 13 1.99 3.74 0.69
CA THR A 13 1.58 3.15 1.96
C THR A 13 0.40 2.23 1.77
N TYR A 14 0.38 1.13 2.51
CA TYR A 14 -0.81 0.30 2.62
C TYR A 14 -1.00 -0.23 4.03
N ILE A 15 -2.25 -0.55 4.36
CA ILE A 15 -2.54 -1.32 5.57
C ILE A 15 -2.67 -2.80 5.18
N PRO A 16 -2.01 -3.73 5.89
CA PRO A 16 -2.11 -5.13 5.57
C PRO A 16 -3.49 -5.73 5.87
N ASP A 17 -4.28 -5.13 6.77
CA ASP A 17 -5.60 -5.62 7.21
C ASP A 17 -6.72 -5.21 6.24
N THR A 18 -7.31 -6.20 5.55
CA THR A 18 -8.40 -6.03 4.58
C THR A 18 -9.80 -6.21 5.19
N SER A 19 -9.89 -6.80 6.40
CA SER A 19 -11.11 -7.42 6.97
C SER A 19 -12.32 -6.48 7.16
N ARG A 20 -12.12 -5.16 7.08
CA ARG A 20 -13.15 -4.15 7.33
C ARG A 20 -13.30 -3.09 6.25
N ARG A 21 -12.55 -3.18 5.14
CA ARG A 21 -12.45 -2.08 4.16
C ARG A 21 -13.32 -2.26 2.94
N GLY A 22 -14.46 -2.94 3.10
CA GLY A 22 -15.35 -3.22 1.99
C GLY A 22 -14.56 -3.85 0.86
N ASP A 23 -13.80 -4.90 1.21
CA ASP A 23 -13.22 -5.81 0.23
C ASP A 23 -12.02 -5.29 -0.59
N LYS A 24 -11.43 -4.16 -0.18
CA LYS A 24 -10.31 -3.50 -0.87
C LYS A 24 -9.09 -3.31 0.02
N ILE A 25 -7.89 -3.40 -0.57
CA ILE A 25 -6.67 -2.95 0.09
C ILE A 25 -6.57 -1.43 -0.04
N GLY A 26 -6.47 -0.74 1.09
CA GLY A 26 -6.19 0.69 1.09
C GLY A 26 -4.72 0.94 0.78
N ILE A 27 -4.41 1.29 -0.47
CA ILE A 27 -3.09 1.74 -0.94
C ILE A 27 -3.16 3.24 -1.26
N ALA A 28 -2.11 3.98 -0.91
CA ALA A 28 -1.96 5.39 -1.27
C ALA A 28 -0.53 5.69 -1.72
N LEU A 29 -0.39 6.59 -2.69
CA LEU A 29 0.88 7.14 -3.17
C LEU A 29 0.97 8.61 -2.73
N LEU A 30 2.10 9.04 -2.16
CA LEU A 30 2.32 10.45 -1.81
C LEU A 30 2.85 11.22 -3.03
N THR A 31 2.03 12.12 -3.59
CA THR A 31 2.38 12.91 -4.79
C THR A 31 2.60 14.39 -4.51
N ASP A 32 1.80 14.99 -3.62
CA ASP A 32 1.66 16.45 -3.57
C ASP A 32 2.66 17.13 -2.61
N TYR A 33 3.14 16.38 -1.61
CA TYR A 33 4.03 16.86 -0.56
C TYR A 33 5.35 16.10 -0.57
N ASP A 34 6.40 16.73 -0.05
CA ASP A 34 7.72 16.10 0.06
C ASP A 34 7.75 15.01 1.14
N GLU A 35 7.03 15.23 2.24
CA GLU A 35 6.89 14.28 3.35
C GLU A 35 5.46 14.26 3.90
N GLY A 36 5.06 13.09 4.42
CA GLY A 36 3.80 12.85 5.12
C GLY A 36 4.01 11.91 6.31
N LEU A 37 3.04 11.90 7.23
CA LEU A 37 3.08 11.04 8.42
C LEU A 37 1.98 9.99 8.35
N VAL A 38 2.34 8.73 8.61
CA VAL A 38 1.39 7.62 8.74
C VAL A 38 1.59 6.88 10.05
N SER A 39 0.53 6.23 10.53
CA SER A 39 0.61 5.38 11.73
C SER A 39 1.59 4.22 11.50
N ASN A 40 2.24 3.76 12.56
CA ASN A 40 3.20 2.65 12.50
C ASN A 40 2.66 1.34 11.92
N ILE A 41 1.34 1.16 11.91
CA ILE A 41 0.68 -0.04 11.35
C ILE A 41 0.71 -0.09 9.81
N TYR A 42 1.00 1.04 9.14
CA TYR A 42 1.12 1.08 7.70
C TYR A 42 2.48 0.50 7.29
N THR A 43 2.48 -0.27 6.22
CA THR A 43 3.69 -0.65 5.50
C THR A 43 3.99 0.45 4.49
N VAL A 44 5.25 0.88 4.42
CA VAL A 44 5.75 1.88 3.47
C VAL A 44 6.66 1.17 2.48
N PHE A 45 6.47 1.40 1.20
CA PHE A 45 7.30 0.82 0.14
C PHE A 45 7.44 1.80 -1.03
N GLU A 46 8.37 1.53 -1.93
CA GLU A 46 8.65 2.39 -3.08
C GLU A 46 9.06 1.56 -4.30
N VAL A 47 8.98 2.16 -5.48
CA VAL A 47 9.57 1.55 -6.68
C VAL A 47 11.09 1.63 -6.56
N LYS A 48 11.77 0.52 -6.85
CA LYS A 48 13.23 0.42 -6.73
C LYS A 48 13.99 1.26 -7.79
N ASP A 49 13.46 1.32 -9.00
CA ASP A 49 14.01 2.12 -10.10
C ASP A 49 12.89 2.81 -10.89
N GLU A 50 12.78 4.12 -10.74
CA GLU A 50 11.76 4.93 -11.43
C GLU A 50 12.00 5.06 -12.94
N ASN A 51 13.20 4.71 -13.43
CA ASN A 51 13.46 4.65 -14.88
C ASN A 51 12.85 3.39 -15.52
N GLU A 52 12.61 2.35 -14.74
CA GLU A 52 11.96 1.11 -15.21
C GLU A 52 10.44 1.14 -14.97
N LEU A 53 9.98 1.75 -13.88
CA LEU A 53 8.57 1.79 -13.49
C LEU A 53 8.22 3.10 -12.78
N LEU A 54 7.30 3.87 -13.33
CA LEU A 54 6.80 5.08 -12.66
C LEU A 54 5.88 4.70 -11.48
N PRO A 55 6.02 5.32 -10.29
CA PRO A 55 5.10 5.13 -9.17
C PRO A 55 3.64 5.39 -9.56
N GLU A 56 3.36 6.42 -10.35
CA GLU A 56 2.00 6.74 -10.80
C GLU A 56 1.43 5.64 -11.68
N TYR A 57 2.25 5.02 -12.53
CA TYR A 57 1.82 3.89 -13.36
C TYR A 57 1.51 2.66 -12.50
N LEU A 58 2.34 2.38 -11.49
CA LEU A 58 2.06 1.31 -10.54
C LEU A 58 0.78 1.59 -9.74
N MET A 59 0.51 2.85 -9.37
CA MET A 59 -0.74 3.24 -8.71
C MET A 59 -1.96 3.01 -9.61
N LEU A 60 -1.85 3.25 -10.92
CA LEU A 60 -2.91 2.89 -11.87
C LEU A 60 -3.15 1.37 -11.89
N TRP A 61 -2.09 0.57 -11.82
CA TRP A 61 -2.21 -0.89 -11.77
C TRP A 61 -2.92 -1.38 -10.49
N PHE A 62 -2.61 -0.77 -9.33
CA PHE A 62 -3.29 -1.04 -8.04
C PHE A 62 -4.75 -0.59 -8.04
N SER A 63 -5.10 0.44 -8.81
CA SER A 63 -6.47 0.97 -8.88
C SER A 63 -7.45 0.06 -9.65
N ARG A 64 -6.97 -1.05 -10.21
CA ARG A 64 -7.77 -1.99 -11.00
C ARG A 64 -8.54 -2.97 -10.11
N PRO A 65 -9.81 -3.29 -10.43
CA PRO A 65 -10.57 -4.32 -9.71
C PRO A 65 -9.89 -5.70 -9.70
N GLU A 66 -9.09 -6.01 -10.71
CA GLU A 66 -8.27 -7.24 -10.79
C GLU A 66 -7.30 -7.36 -9.61
N PHE A 67 -6.70 -6.23 -9.21
CA PHE A 67 -5.77 -6.19 -8.11
C PHE A 67 -6.49 -6.44 -6.78
N ASP A 68 -7.63 -5.79 -6.55
CA ASP A 68 -8.47 -6.04 -5.38
C ASP A 68 -8.84 -7.54 -5.26
N ARG A 69 -9.18 -8.21 -6.38
CA ARG A 69 -9.45 -9.65 -6.39
C ARG A 69 -8.22 -10.49 -6.06
N TYR A 70 -7.07 -10.16 -6.64
CA TYR A 70 -5.81 -10.88 -6.39
C TYR A 70 -5.34 -10.74 -4.95
N ALA A 71 -5.38 -9.52 -4.42
CA ALA A 71 -5.05 -9.19 -3.04
C ALA A 71 -5.82 -10.04 -2.04
N ARG A 72 -7.14 -10.17 -2.22
CA ARG A 72 -7.98 -11.04 -1.39
C ARG A 72 -7.63 -12.51 -1.52
N PHE A 73 -7.44 -12.98 -2.75
CA PHE A 73 -7.08 -14.38 -2.97
C PHE A 73 -5.77 -14.71 -2.26
N LYS A 74 -4.82 -13.76 -2.22
CA LYS A 74 -3.54 -13.92 -1.55
C LYS A 74 -3.61 -13.72 -0.04
N SER A 75 -4.55 -12.94 0.47
CA SER A 75 -4.73 -12.79 1.90
C SER A 75 -5.34 -14.06 2.50
N HIS A 76 -4.54 -14.77 3.31
CA HIS A 76 -4.98 -15.98 4.00
C HIS A 76 -4.91 -15.75 5.52
N GLY A 77 -6.01 -16.02 6.23
CA GLY A 77 -5.99 -16.18 7.70
C GLY A 77 -6.99 -15.35 8.50
N SER A 78 -8.06 -15.98 8.99
CA SER A 78 -9.02 -15.49 10.01
C SER A 78 -9.33 -13.96 10.01
N VAL A 79 -9.58 -13.36 11.18
CA VAL A 79 -10.13 -11.99 11.38
C VAL A 79 -9.26 -10.86 10.79
N ARG A 80 -8.02 -11.15 10.36
CA ARG A 80 -7.11 -10.20 9.71
C ARG A 80 -6.43 -10.90 8.53
N GLU A 81 -7.05 -10.75 7.38
CA GLU A 81 -6.46 -11.06 6.08
C GLU A 81 -5.24 -10.15 5.88
N ILE A 82 -4.03 -10.69 5.95
CA ILE A 82 -2.76 -9.97 5.78
C ILE A 82 -2.23 -10.24 4.38
N MET A 83 -1.90 -9.19 3.62
CA MET A 83 -1.13 -9.28 2.39
C MET A 83 0.35 -8.99 2.69
N ASP A 84 1.19 -10.01 2.50
CA ASP A 84 2.64 -9.97 2.71
C ASP A 84 3.41 -10.19 1.39
N TRP A 85 4.71 -9.96 1.44
CA TRP A 85 5.62 -10.03 0.29
C TRP A 85 6.19 -11.44 0.01
N ASP A 86 5.93 -12.41 0.89
CA ASP A 86 6.34 -13.83 0.78
C ASP A 86 5.33 -14.73 0.02
#